data_AF-A0A415I3K5-F1
#
_entry.id   AF-A0A415I3K5-F1
#
_cell.length_a   1.000
_cell.length_b   1.000
_cell.length_c   1.000
_cell.angle_alpha   90.00
_cell.angle_beta   90.00
_cell.angle_gamma   90.00
#
_symmetry.space_group_name_H-M   'P 1'
#
loop_
_entity.id
_entity.type
_entity.pdbx_description
1 polymer ?
#
loop_
_entity_poly.entity_id
_entity_poly.type
_entity_poly.pdbx_seq_one_letter_code
_entity_poly.pdbx_strand_id
1 'polypeptide(L)'
;MREQDSAFVLTGDFESFFDNLNHAHLIASLRSLFPSGRLPDDHYQVIKNILRYSCWPIADLAARHEFPWPVIDPTREKMINEAAIELRFKSIRELNKLDVILPRSEFLANKSKVITRPWRRTGIDLGIPQGLAASGVLANIYMADIDMKVRLAVERVGGLYLRYCDDFIVAVPKSGFDALVEAINLMTDVDSVKLQPEKTKAFRVDSSGVAQLDFESVRTGKVLSYSGAHPAQKVSFLGFDFDGRVVRLRQSTVGRYHKRLREAASAIARSNQGEGRHASKKRVSALYQHYSPLGIKGRGLCPSAGSDSSAFFRYGNFLSYVARAQKAFPNDPIAPDESKIYRKIKRLSAR
;
A
#
# COMPACT_ATOMS: atom_id res chain seq x y z
N MET A 1 -14.30 -16.41 10.65
CA MET A 1 -14.66 -15.30 11.58
C MET A 1 -16.16 -15.26 11.86
N ARG A 2 -17.05 -15.05 10.87
CA ARG A 2 -18.51 -15.06 11.10
C ARG A 2 -19.09 -16.42 11.51
N GLU A 3 -18.49 -17.49 10.99
CA GLU A 3 -18.89 -18.88 11.27
C GLU A 3 -18.40 -19.37 12.63
N GLN A 4 -17.60 -18.57 13.35
CA GLN A 4 -17.02 -18.94 14.63
C GLN A 4 -17.70 -18.14 15.74
N ASP A 5 -18.06 -18.78 16.84
CA ASP A 5 -18.67 -18.09 18.00
C ASP A 5 -17.72 -17.04 18.60
N SER A 6 -16.42 -17.35 18.59
CA SER A 6 -15.37 -16.44 19.03
C SER A 6 -14.06 -16.74 18.32
N ALA A 7 -13.34 -15.68 17.94
CA ALA A 7 -12.06 -15.75 17.26
C ALA A 7 -11.10 -14.68 17.78
N PHE A 8 -9.81 -14.96 17.67
CA PHE A 8 -8.75 -13.97 17.82
C PHE A 8 -8.21 -13.58 16.46
N VAL A 9 -7.99 -12.29 16.25
CA VAL A 9 -7.54 -11.74 14.97
C VAL A 9 -6.35 -10.84 15.22
N LEU A 10 -5.31 -11.00 14.42
CA LEU A 10 -4.14 -10.14 14.38
C LEU A 10 -4.06 -9.51 12.99
N THR A 11 -3.94 -8.20 12.93
CA THR A 11 -3.58 -7.48 11.70
C THR A 11 -2.27 -6.77 11.94
N GLY A 12 -1.33 -6.84 11.00
CA GLY A 12 -0.05 -6.18 11.14
C GLY A 12 0.55 -5.77 9.80
N ASP A 13 1.68 -5.08 9.91
CA ASP A 13 2.42 -4.45 8.82
C ASP A 13 3.90 -4.50 9.18
N PHE A 14 4.77 -4.71 8.19
CA PHE A 14 6.22 -4.73 8.39
C PHE A 14 6.85 -3.35 8.15
N GLU A 15 7.65 -2.89 9.11
CA GLU A 15 8.27 -1.56 9.05
C GLU A 15 9.29 -1.46 7.92
N SER A 16 9.11 -0.45 7.05
CA SER A 16 9.99 -0.16 5.91
C SER A 16 10.37 -1.44 5.12
N PHE A 17 9.37 -2.29 4.87
CA PHE A 17 9.52 -3.67 4.42
C PHE A 17 10.58 -3.85 3.31
N PHE A 18 10.43 -3.12 2.20
CA PHE A 18 11.37 -3.22 1.07
C PHE A 18 12.77 -2.76 1.39
N ASP A 19 12.95 -1.78 2.28
CA ASP A 19 14.27 -1.22 2.62
C ASP A 19 15.02 -2.10 3.63
N ASN A 20 14.30 -3.00 4.32
CA ASN A 20 14.84 -3.83 5.38
C ASN A 20 15.04 -5.30 4.96
N LEU A 21 14.85 -5.68 3.69
CA LEU A 21 15.09 -7.07 3.25
C LEU A 21 16.59 -7.42 3.26
N ASN A 22 17.00 -8.42 4.04
CA ASN A 22 18.39 -8.88 4.08
C ASN A 22 18.81 -9.54 2.75
N HIS A 23 19.88 -9.03 2.12
CA HIS A 23 20.38 -9.56 0.85
C HIS A 23 20.87 -11.00 0.97
N ALA A 24 21.53 -11.37 2.07
CA ALA A 24 22.02 -12.73 2.28
C ALA A 24 20.86 -13.71 2.41
N HIS A 25 19.83 -13.35 3.20
CA HIS A 25 18.62 -14.16 3.34
C HIS A 25 17.89 -14.27 2.00
N LEU A 26 17.69 -13.16 1.28
CA LEU A 26 17.02 -13.16 -0.03
C LEU A 26 17.74 -14.08 -1.04
N ILE A 27 19.07 -14.01 -1.11
CA ILE A 27 19.86 -14.88 -2.00
C ILE A 27 19.75 -16.35 -1.58
N ALA A 28 19.71 -16.65 -0.29
CA ALA A 28 19.48 -18.01 0.20
C ALA A 28 18.09 -18.53 -0.20
N SER A 29 17.03 -17.73 0.02
CA SER A 29 15.66 -18.06 -0.38
C SER A 29 15.47 -18.18 -1.89
N LEU A 30 16.24 -17.44 -2.69
CA LEU A 30 16.26 -17.60 -4.15
C LEU A 30 16.95 -18.90 -4.57
N ARG A 31 18.08 -19.23 -3.95
CA ARG A 31 18.85 -20.44 -4.26
C ARG A 31 18.08 -21.72 -3.92
N SER A 32 17.26 -21.71 -2.87
CA SER A 32 16.45 -22.87 -2.48
C SER A 32 15.38 -23.25 -3.52
N LEU A 33 15.03 -22.33 -4.43
CA LEU A 33 14.11 -22.61 -5.54
C LEU A 33 14.77 -23.44 -6.67
N PHE A 34 16.10 -23.57 -6.67
CA PHE A 34 16.84 -24.32 -7.68
C PHE A 34 17.37 -25.64 -7.08
N PRO A 35 17.13 -26.80 -7.72
CA PRO A 35 17.59 -28.09 -7.20
C PRO A 35 19.10 -28.17 -6.95
N SER A 36 19.91 -27.44 -7.72
CA SER A 36 21.36 -27.38 -7.57
C SER A 36 21.83 -26.45 -6.43
N GLY A 37 20.92 -25.70 -5.79
CA GLY A 37 21.26 -24.64 -4.84
C GLY A 37 22.01 -23.45 -5.46
N ARG A 38 22.19 -23.44 -6.80
CA ARG A 38 22.88 -22.38 -7.53
C ARG A 38 21.92 -21.65 -8.44
N LEU A 39 21.92 -20.32 -8.31
CA LEU A 39 21.22 -19.43 -9.23
C LEU A 39 21.95 -19.43 -10.59
N PRO A 40 21.25 -19.59 -11.72
CA PRO A 40 21.84 -19.42 -13.05
C PRO A 40 22.53 -18.07 -13.20
N ASP A 41 23.60 -18.02 -14.00
CA ASP A 41 24.51 -16.88 -14.05
C ASP A 41 23.82 -15.60 -14.57
N ASP A 42 22.92 -15.74 -15.55
CA ASP A 42 22.07 -14.68 -16.09
C ASP A 42 21.07 -14.15 -15.05
N HIS A 43 20.36 -15.03 -14.35
CA HIS A 43 19.49 -14.66 -13.23
C HIS A 43 20.27 -13.92 -12.14
N TYR A 44 21.47 -14.39 -11.82
CA TYR A 44 22.34 -13.75 -10.83
C TYR A 44 22.74 -12.34 -11.24
N GLN A 45 23.07 -12.08 -12.52
CA GLN A 45 23.38 -10.71 -12.96
C GLN A 45 22.20 -9.76 -12.80
N VAL A 46 20.99 -10.20 -13.14
CA VAL A 46 19.78 -9.38 -12.97
C VAL A 46 19.52 -9.08 -11.50
N ILE A 47 19.52 -10.11 -10.65
CA ILE A 47 19.28 -9.95 -9.21
C ILE A 47 20.37 -9.10 -8.57
N LYS A 48 21.64 -9.32 -8.90
CA LYS A 48 22.76 -8.51 -8.41
C LYS A 48 22.59 -7.03 -8.74
N ASN A 49 22.12 -6.68 -9.95
CA ASN A 49 21.89 -5.29 -10.33
C ASN A 49 20.70 -4.67 -9.57
N ILE A 50 19.64 -5.44 -9.31
CA ILE A 50 18.51 -5.00 -8.50
C ILE A 50 18.95 -4.73 -7.06
N LEU A 51 19.68 -5.68 -6.46
CA LEU A 51 20.17 -5.57 -5.09
C LEU A 51 21.20 -4.46 -4.94
N ARG A 52 22.08 -4.30 -5.92
CA ARG A 52 23.14 -3.27 -5.91
C ARG A 52 22.73 -1.97 -6.60
N TYR A 53 21.48 -1.56 -6.41
CA TYR A 53 20.96 -0.34 -7.00
C TYR A 53 21.70 0.91 -6.53
N SER A 54 21.58 1.98 -7.31
CA SER A 54 22.29 3.23 -7.11
C SER A 54 21.30 4.37 -7.31
N CYS A 55 21.33 5.36 -6.41
CA CYS A 55 20.40 6.47 -6.41
C CYS A 55 21.15 7.79 -6.58
N TRP A 56 20.53 8.72 -7.32
CA TRP A 56 20.93 10.11 -7.27
C TRP A 56 19.99 10.84 -6.30
N PRO A 57 20.49 11.48 -5.23
CA PRO A 57 19.63 12.16 -4.28
C PRO A 57 18.82 13.28 -4.95
N ILE A 58 17.50 13.28 -4.74
CA ILE A 58 16.62 14.32 -5.29
C ILE A 58 16.93 15.71 -4.73
N ALA A 59 17.51 15.77 -3.52
CA ALA A 59 17.98 17.02 -2.91
C ALA A 59 19.06 17.69 -3.78
N ASP A 60 19.99 16.91 -4.33
CA ASP A 60 21.06 17.42 -5.19
C ASP A 60 20.50 17.91 -6.52
N LEU A 61 19.50 17.22 -7.06
CA LEU A 61 18.79 17.65 -8.28
C LEU A 61 18.04 18.96 -8.04
N ALA A 62 17.37 19.10 -6.89
CA ALA A 62 16.68 20.33 -6.53
C ALA A 62 17.66 21.49 -6.36
N ALA A 63 18.75 21.28 -5.61
CA ALA A 63 19.79 22.29 -5.40
C ALA A 63 20.41 22.77 -6.72
N ARG A 64 20.67 21.84 -7.65
CA ARG A 64 21.20 22.13 -8.99
C ARG A 64 20.28 23.03 -9.83
N HIS A 65 18.97 22.93 -9.64
CA HIS A 65 17.98 23.79 -10.32
C HIS A 65 17.52 24.97 -9.46
N GLU A 66 18.27 25.28 -8.40
CA GLU A 66 17.95 26.37 -7.45
C GLU A 66 16.55 26.24 -6.81
N PHE A 67 16.04 25.01 -6.75
CA PHE A 67 14.77 24.72 -6.11
C PHE A 67 14.96 24.46 -4.62
N PRO A 68 14.09 25.02 -3.77
CA PRO A 68 14.23 24.87 -2.33
C PRO A 68 14.04 23.41 -1.91
N TRP A 69 14.99 22.89 -1.14
CA TRP A 69 14.91 21.55 -0.58
C TRP A 69 15.19 21.58 0.92
N PRO A 70 14.20 21.91 1.76
CA PRO A 70 14.40 22.00 3.20
C PRO A 70 14.84 20.65 3.75
N VAL A 71 15.87 20.64 4.61
CA VAL A 71 16.31 19.44 5.33
C VAL A 71 15.20 19.05 6.32
N ILE A 72 14.83 17.78 6.30
CA ILE A 72 13.85 17.22 7.24
C ILE A 72 14.61 16.16 8.01
N ASP A 73 14.71 16.37 9.32
CA ASP A 73 15.29 15.39 10.25
C ASP A 73 14.30 14.23 10.42
N PRO A 74 14.65 13.00 9.98
CA PRO A 74 13.77 11.83 10.10
C PRO A 74 13.43 11.50 11.56
N THR A 75 14.32 11.82 12.51
CA THR A 75 14.12 11.50 13.94
C THR A 75 13.06 12.38 14.61
N ARG A 76 12.66 13.48 13.96
CA ARG A 76 11.62 14.41 14.41
C ARG A 76 10.39 14.37 13.50
N GLU A 77 10.04 13.18 13.02
CA GLU A 77 8.94 12.96 12.07
C GLU A 77 7.58 13.53 12.53
N LYS A 78 7.35 13.61 13.85
CA LYS A 78 6.13 14.20 14.44
C LYS A 78 6.12 15.74 14.51
N MET A 79 7.24 16.40 14.21
CA MET A 79 7.41 17.87 14.19
C MET A 79 7.80 18.39 12.80
N ILE A 80 7.48 17.66 11.73
CA ILE A 80 7.76 18.13 10.37
C ILE A 80 6.86 19.34 10.08
N ASN A 81 7.47 20.48 9.76
CA ASN A 81 6.77 21.68 9.33
C ASN A 81 6.00 21.40 8.02
N GLU A 82 4.67 21.51 8.04
CA GLU A 82 3.81 21.32 6.85
C GLU A 82 4.26 22.18 5.66
N ALA A 83 4.76 23.39 5.93
CA ALA A 83 5.30 24.28 4.89
C ALA A 83 6.55 23.69 4.22
N ALA A 84 7.41 22.99 4.96
CA ALA A 84 8.60 22.33 4.41
C ALA A 84 8.22 21.16 3.49
N ILE A 85 7.20 20.38 3.87
CA ILE A 85 6.64 19.31 3.03
C ILE A 85 6.06 19.90 1.75
N GLU A 86 5.25 20.96 1.86
CA GLU A 86 4.66 21.62 0.71
C GLU A 86 5.73 22.16 -0.25
N LEU A 87 6.80 22.73 0.30
CA LEU A 87 7.92 23.26 -0.48
C LEU A 87 8.65 22.15 -1.24
N ARG A 88 8.92 20.99 -0.61
CA ARG A 88 9.48 19.82 -1.31
C ARG A 88 8.55 19.35 -2.44
N PHE A 89 7.24 19.27 -2.21
CA PHE A 89 6.28 18.90 -3.27
C PHE A 89 6.22 19.94 -4.39
N LYS A 90 6.42 21.22 -4.10
CA LYS A 90 6.54 22.26 -5.13
C LYS A 90 7.81 22.03 -5.96
N SER A 91 8.95 21.82 -5.33
CA SER A 91 10.23 21.55 -6.02
C SER A 91 10.16 20.29 -6.89
N ILE A 92 9.55 19.20 -6.40
CA ILE A 92 9.32 17.99 -7.20
C ILE A 92 8.45 18.29 -8.44
N ARG A 93 7.39 19.12 -8.28
CA ARG A 93 6.53 19.51 -9.40
C ARG A 93 7.28 20.33 -10.44
N GLU A 94 8.14 21.25 -10.02
CA GLU A 94 8.96 22.04 -10.95
C GLU A 94 10.00 21.17 -11.65
N LEU A 95 10.69 20.26 -10.93
CA LEU A 95 11.60 19.28 -11.53
C LEU A 95 10.91 18.42 -12.59
N ASN A 96 9.70 17.95 -12.32
CA ASN A 96 8.92 17.11 -13.25
C ASN A 96 8.45 17.86 -14.50
N LYS A 97 8.58 19.19 -14.58
CA LYS A 97 8.30 19.98 -15.79
C LYS A 97 9.49 20.06 -16.73
N LEU A 98 10.70 19.73 -16.25
CA LEU A 98 11.91 19.80 -17.04
C LEU A 98 11.98 18.61 -17.99
N ASP A 99 12.23 18.87 -19.27
CA ASP A 99 12.44 17.80 -20.26
C ASP A 99 13.70 16.97 -19.94
N VAL A 100 14.74 17.64 -19.41
CA VAL A 100 15.99 17.01 -18.97
C VAL A 100 16.38 17.55 -17.60
N ILE A 101 16.22 16.74 -16.56
CA ILE A 101 16.59 17.11 -15.19
C ILE A 101 18.12 17.10 -15.00
N LEU A 102 18.83 16.13 -15.57
CA LEU A 102 20.27 15.99 -15.44
C LEU A 102 20.89 15.60 -16.79
N PRO A 103 21.64 16.50 -17.46
CA PRO A 103 22.31 16.18 -18.72
C PRO A 103 23.31 15.03 -18.57
N ARG A 104 23.45 14.21 -19.64
CA ARG A 104 24.31 13.02 -19.63
C ARG A 104 25.77 13.32 -19.32
N SER A 105 26.32 14.41 -19.88
CA SER A 105 27.71 14.82 -19.65
C SER A 105 27.98 15.06 -18.17
N GLU A 106 27.04 15.73 -17.49
CA GLU A 106 27.19 16.05 -16.09
C GLU A 106 26.91 14.87 -15.16
N PHE A 107 25.94 14.04 -15.51
CA PHE A 107 25.76 12.75 -14.85
C PHE A 107 27.08 11.95 -14.86
N LEU A 108 27.71 11.82 -16.02
CA LEU A 108 28.96 11.06 -16.16
C LEU A 108 30.12 11.67 -15.37
N ALA A 109 30.22 13.01 -15.34
CA ALA A 109 31.24 13.72 -14.60
C ALA A 109 31.11 13.56 -13.07
N ASN A 110 29.88 13.43 -12.56
CA ASN A 110 29.60 13.48 -11.12
C ASN A 110 29.13 12.15 -10.52
N LYS A 111 28.83 11.11 -11.33
CA LYS A 111 28.26 9.83 -10.87
C LYS A 111 29.07 9.16 -9.76
N SER A 112 30.39 9.26 -9.77
CA SER A 112 31.24 8.63 -8.76
C SER A 112 31.21 9.35 -7.41
N LYS A 113 30.87 10.64 -7.40
CA LYS A 113 30.88 11.50 -6.21
C LYS A 113 29.51 11.61 -5.55
N VAL A 114 28.45 11.61 -6.36
CA VAL A 114 27.08 11.97 -5.92
C VAL A 114 26.18 10.75 -5.69
N ILE A 115 26.39 9.66 -6.44
CA ILE A 115 25.52 8.49 -6.31
C ILE A 115 25.63 7.89 -4.92
N THR A 116 24.47 7.64 -4.33
CA THR A 116 24.35 6.89 -3.08
C THR A 116 24.01 5.43 -3.36
N ARG A 117 24.34 4.56 -2.42
CA ARG A 117 24.05 3.12 -2.46
C ARG A 117 23.22 2.78 -1.22
N PRO A 118 21.90 3.02 -1.25
CA PRO A 118 21.06 2.92 -0.05
C PRO A 118 21.04 1.51 0.55
N TRP A 119 21.34 0.51 -0.27
CA TRP A 119 21.37 -0.88 0.17
C TRP A 119 22.54 -1.24 1.08
N ARG A 120 23.63 -0.46 1.03
CA ARG A 120 24.82 -0.75 1.82
C ARG A 120 24.71 -0.04 3.16
N ARG A 121 24.40 -0.78 4.23
CA ARG A 121 24.38 -0.28 5.60
C ARG A 121 25.59 -0.81 6.37
N THR A 122 25.91 -0.19 7.50
CA THR A 122 27.05 -0.60 8.32
C THR A 122 26.88 -2.04 8.79
N GLY A 123 27.74 -2.94 8.31
CA GLY A 123 27.76 -4.35 8.71
C GLY A 123 26.74 -5.26 8.02
N ILE A 124 25.82 -4.73 7.20
CA ILE A 124 24.80 -5.54 6.52
C ILE A 124 24.28 -4.86 5.24
N ASP A 125 24.03 -5.66 4.21
CA ASP A 125 23.40 -5.21 2.97
C ASP A 125 21.88 -5.49 3.04
N LEU A 126 21.09 -4.42 2.97
CA LEU A 126 19.63 -4.46 3.12
C LEU A 126 18.93 -3.76 1.95
N GLY A 127 17.73 -4.22 1.66
CA GLY A 127 16.77 -3.45 0.88
C GLY A 127 16.81 -3.66 -0.63
N ILE A 128 15.66 -3.48 -1.26
CA ILE A 128 15.48 -3.59 -2.70
C ILE A 128 14.72 -2.36 -3.23
N PRO A 129 14.98 -1.91 -4.46
CA PRO A 129 14.38 -0.70 -4.98
C PRO A 129 12.87 -0.86 -5.20
N GLN A 130 12.07 0.08 -4.71
CA GLN A 130 10.64 0.12 -4.94
C GLN A 130 10.31 0.61 -6.36
N GLY A 131 9.31 0.00 -7.00
CA GLY A 131 8.86 0.40 -8.35
C GLY A 131 9.46 -0.40 -9.51
N LEU A 132 10.42 -1.30 -9.25
CA LEU A 132 10.80 -2.31 -10.26
C LEU A 132 9.79 -3.46 -10.28
N ALA A 133 9.47 -3.98 -11.47
CA ALA A 133 8.55 -5.09 -11.64
C ALA A 133 8.96 -6.34 -10.86
N ALA A 134 10.27 -6.61 -10.75
CA ALA A 134 10.80 -7.77 -10.05
C ALA A 134 10.76 -7.64 -8.51
N SER A 135 10.72 -6.42 -7.95
CA SER A 135 10.88 -6.23 -6.50
C SER A 135 9.77 -6.89 -5.69
N GLY A 136 8.51 -6.84 -6.16
CA GLY A 136 7.40 -7.52 -5.49
C GLY A 136 7.56 -9.05 -5.47
N VAL A 137 8.11 -9.62 -6.55
CA VAL A 137 8.39 -11.06 -6.61
C VAL A 137 9.50 -11.44 -5.64
N LEU A 138 10.60 -10.68 -5.62
CA LEU A 138 11.72 -10.91 -4.71
C LEU A 138 11.29 -10.79 -3.24
N ALA A 139 10.46 -9.81 -2.91
CA ALA A 139 9.94 -9.64 -1.55
C ALA A 139 9.00 -10.79 -1.13
N ASN A 140 8.26 -11.39 -2.07
CA ASN A 140 7.47 -12.58 -1.78
C ASN A 140 8.32 -13.83 -1.61
N ILE A 141 9.38 -13.99 -2.41
CA ILE A 141 10.35 -15.09 -2.24
C ILE A 141 11.05 -14.99 -0.89
N TYR A 142 11.39 -13.77 -0.46
CA TYR A 142 11.96 -13.51 0.86
C TYR A 142 11.09 -14.09 1.99
N MET A 143 9.78 -13.83 1.93
CA MET A 143 8.85 -14.21 2.99
C MET A 143 8.33 -15.64 2.91
N ALA A 144 8.59 -16.37 1.82
CA ALA A 144 7.94 -17.64 1.52
C ALA A 144 8.10 -18.72 2.61
N ASP A 145 9.29 -18.86 3.21
CA ASP A 145 9.53 -19.85 4.27
C ASP A 145 8.75 -19.52 5.57
N ILE A 146 8.76 -18.24 5.95
CA ILE A 146 8.03 -17.76 7.13
C ILE A 146 6.52 -17.84 6.90
N ASP A 147 6.06 -17.43 5.73
CA ASP A 147 4.66 -17.53 5.32
C ASP A 147 4.17 -18.97 5.42
N MET A 148 4.98 -19.93 4.99
CA MET A 148 4.69 -21.37 5.09
C MET A 148 4.59 -21.82 6.55
N LYS A 149 5.56 -21.47 7.40
CA LYS A 149 5.56 -21.84 8.83
C LYS A 149 4.33 -21.27 9.57
N VAL A 150 4.04 -19.98 9.36
CA VAL A 150 2.87 -19.30 9.95
C VAL A 150 1.58 -19.96 9.47
N ARG A 151 1.47 -20.22 8.15
CA ARG A 151 0.32 -20.90 7.58
C ARG A 151 0.08 -22.26 8.21
N LEU A 152 1.11 -23.11 8.33
CA LEU A 152 0.98 -24.43 8.95
C LEU A 152 0.55 -24.35 10.42
N ALA A 153 1.11 -23.42 11.19
CA ALA A 153 0.76 -23.20 12.59
C ALA A 153 -0.72 -22.79 12.77
N VAL A 154 -1.25 -22.01 11.83
CA VAL A 154 -2.61 -21.43 11.87
C VAL A 154 -3.65 -22.38 11.28
N GLU A 155 -3.37 -23.04 10.15
CA GLU A 155 -4.31 -23.94 9.48
C GLU A 155 -4.61 -25.20 10.32
N ARG A 156 -3.64 -25.70 11.11
CA ARG A 156 -3.83 -26.88 11.97
C ARG A 156 -4.93 -26.69 13.04
N VAL A 157 -5.26 -25.44 13.38
CA VAL A 157 -6.34 -25.09 14.32
C VAL A 157 -7.59 -24.57 13.60
N GLY A 158 -7.70 -24.73 12.28
CA GLY A 158 -8.81 -24.19 11.49
C GLY A 158 -8.78 -22.66 11.35
N GLY A 159 -7.60 -22.04 11.50
CA GLY A 159 -7.40 -20.61 11.31
C GLY A 159 -7.14 -20.22 9.85
N LEU A 160 -6.97 -18.92 9.63
CA LEU A 160 -6.66 -18.30 8.35
C LEU A 160 -5.45 -17.37 8.48
N TYR A 161 -4.51 -17.49 7.56
CA TYR A 161 -3.40 -16.55 7.38
C TYR A 161 -3.41 -15.99 5.96
N LEU A 162 -3.28 -14.67 5.81
CA LEU A 162 -3.15 -13.99 4.53
C LEU A 162 -2.10 -12.88 4.66
N ARG A 163 -1.18 -12.79 3.69
CA ARG A 163 -0.22 -11.68 3.54
C ARG A 163 -0.37 -11.03 2.16
N TYR A 164 -0.34 -9.71 2.13
CA TYR A 164 -0.31 -8.89 0.94
C TYR A 164 0.84 -7.89 1.06
N CYS A 165 1.98 -8.23 0.46
CA CYS A 165 3.21 -7.47 0.59
C CYS A 165 3.63 -7.32 2.07
N ASP A 166 3.56 -6.11 2.62
CA ASP A 166 3.88 -5.75 4.00
C ASP A 166 2.71 -5.98 4.97
N ASP A 167 1.46 -5.85 4.51
CA ASP A 167 0.26 -6.08 5.30
C ASP A 167 -0.02 -7.59 5.49
N PHE A 168 -0.42 -8.01 6.69
CA PHE A 168 -0.90 -9.37 6.94
C PHE A 168 -2.07 -9.42 7.92
N ILE A 169 -2.81 -10.53 7.87
CA ILE A 169 -3.87 -10.88 8.81
C ILE A 169 -3.77 -12.36 9.19
N VAL A 170 -3.88 -12.62 10.50
CA VAL A 170 -4.04 -13.96 11.08
C VAL A 170 -5.37 -13.98 11.82
N ALA A 171 -6.17 -15.01 11.62
CA ALA A 171 -7.40 -15.23 12.38
C ALA A 171 -7.48 -16.68 12.84
N VAL A 172 -7.66 -16.91 14.14
CA VAL A 172 -7.79 -18.25 14.73
C VAL A 172 -9.09 -18.34 15.53
N PRO A 173 -9.73 -19.52 15.64
CA PRO A 173 -10.81 -19.71 16.60
C PRO A 173 -10.30 -19.53 18.03
N LYS A 174 -11.20 -19.32 18.99
CA LYS A 174 -10.85 -19.14 20.41
C LYS A 174 -9.95 -20.26 20.96
N SER A 175 -10.19 -21.51 20.55
CA SER A 175 -9.37 -22.68 20.95
C SER A 175 -7.95 -22.67 20.38
N GLY A 176 -7.71 -21.89 19.31
CA GLY A 176 -6.43 -21.80 18.61
C GLY A 176 -5.55 -20.63 19.06
N PHE A 177 -5.76 -20.07 20.24
CA PHE A 177 -5.02 -18.89 20.71
C PHE A 177 -3.49 -19.13 20.72
N ASP A 178 -3.03 -20.31 21.14
CA ASP A 178 -1.61 -20.64 21.15
C ASP A 178 -0.98 -20.61 19.74
N ALA A 179 -1.75 -20.96 18.70
CA ALA A 179 -1.29 -20.85 17.32
C ALA A 179 -1.14 -19.39 16.87
N LEU A 180 -1.94 -18.46 17.42
CA LEU A 180 -1.75 -17.03 17.17
C LEU A 180 -0.44 -16.53 17.78
N VAL A 181 -0.13 -16.97 19.00
CA VAL A 181 1.13 -16.63 19.69
C VAL A 181 2.32 -17.18 18.91
N GLU A 182 2.24 -18.44 18.48
CA GLU A 182 3.27 -19.06 17.61
C GLU A 182 3.46 -18.27 16.32
N ALA A 183 2.38 -17.88 15.64
CA ALA A 183 2.44 -17.06 14.43
C ALA A 183 3.12 -15.70 14.68
N ILE A 184 2.83 -15.03 15.79
CA ILE A 184 3.48 -13.76 16.17
C ILE A 184 4.99 -13.97 16.36
N ASN A 185 5.38 -15.03 17.07
CA ASN A 185 6.79 -15.33 17.32
C ASN A 185 7.53 -15.62 16.01
N LEU A 186 6.96 -16.44 15.13
CA LEU A 186 7.52 -16.71 13.80
C LEU A 186 7.69 -15.44 12.95
N MET A 187 6.72 -14.52 12.99
CA MET A 187 6.82 -13.24 12.27
C MET A 187 7.78 -12.24 12.92
N THR A 188 8.04 -12.37 14.22
CA THR A 188 9.00 -11.52 14.94
C THR A 188 10.44 -12.00 14.77
N ASP A 189 10.63 -13.31 14.52
CA ASP A 189 11.92 -13.96 14.29
C ASP A 189 12.50 -13.73 12.88
N VAL A 190 11.84 -12.92 12.05
CA VAL A 190 12.29 -12.63 10.70
C VAL A 190 13.48 -11.65 10.72
N ASP A 191 14.68 -12.21 10.79
CA ASP A 191 16.00 -11.59 10.63
C ASP A 191 16.03 -10.04 10.71
N SER A 192 15.85 -9.35 9.58
CA SER A 192 15.93 -7.88 9.50
C SER A 192 14.58 -7.16 9.36
N VAL A 193 13.46 -7.89 9.23
CA VAL A 193 12.14 -7.33 8.97
C VAL A 193 11.34 -7.30 10.27
N LYS A 194 11.08 -6.10 10.79
CA LYS A 194 10.38 -5.92 12.06
C LYS A 194 8.90 -5.63 11.85
N LEU A 195 8.08 -6.14 12.76
CA LEU A 195 6.68 -5.72 12.86
C LEU A 195 6.60 -4.26 13.26
N GLN A 196 5.72 -3.49 12.61
CA GLN A 196 5.45 -2.11 12.97
C GLN A 196 4.48 -2.07 14.17
N PRO A 197 4.93 -1.71 15.38
CA PRO A 197 4.11 -1.85 16.59
C PRO A 197 2.82 -1.02 16.56
N GLU A 198 2.85 0.19 16.00
CA GLU A 198 1.67 1.07 15.96
C GLU A 198 0.57 0.59 15.02
N LYS A 199 0.94 -0.20 13.99
CA LYS A 199 0.01 -0.77 13.02
C LYS A 199 -0.40 -2.19 13.39
N THR A 200 0.42 -2.90 14.15
CA THR A 200 0.14 -4.27 14.58
C THR A 200 -0.86 -4.28 15.73
N LYS A 201 -2.01 -4.91 15.52
CA LYS A 201 -3.14 -4.91 16.45
C LYS A 201 -3.74 -6.30 16.58
N ALA A 202 -3.99 -6.69 17.83
CA ALA A 202 -4.71 -7.91 18.17
C ALA A 202 -6.15 -7.59 18.59
N PHE A 203 -7.07 -8.49 18.30
CA PHE A 203 -8.50 -8.33 18.52
C PHE A 203 -9.12 -9.63 19.01
N ARG A 204 -10.14 -9.52 19.85
CA ARG A 204 -11.15 -10.55 20.07
C ARG A 204 -12.38 -10.20 19.25
N VAL A 205 -12.92 -11.18 18.54
CA VAL A 205 -14.18 -11.08 17.79
C VAL A 205 -15.13 -12.11 18.35
N ASP A 206 -16.31 -11.69 18.77
CA ASP A 206 -17.37 -12.55 19.29
C ASP A 206 -18.75 -11.94 18.98
N SER A 207 -19.83 -12.49 19.53
CA SER A 207 -21.20 -12.01 19.32
C SER A 207 -21.44 -10.56 19.78
N SER A 208 -20.61 -10.05 20.71
CA SER A 208 -20.65 -8.65 21.17
C SER A 208 -19.99 -7.68 20.19
N GLY A 209 -19.21 -8.18 19.23
CA GLY A 209 -18.50 -7.40 18.22
C GLY A 209 -17.00 -7.59 18.29
N VAL A 210 -16.25 -6.52 18.03
CA VAL A 210 -14.78 -6.51 18.00
C VAL A 210 -14.24 -5.69 19.17
N ALA A 211 -13.33 -6.30 19.95
CA ALA A 211 -12.61 -5.64 21.03
C ALA A 211 -11.09 -5.72 20.80
N GLN A 212 -10.39 -4.59 20.86
CA GLN A 212 -8.93 -4.56 20.77
C GLN A 212 -8.29 -5.16 22.04
N LEU A 213 -7.27 -5.98 21.85
CA LEU A 213 -6.44 -6.56 22.90
C LEU A 213 -5.09 -5.85 22.96
N ASP A 214 -4.45 -5.93 24.11
CA ASP A 214 -3.07 -5.49 24.28
C ASP A 214 -2.11 -6.44 23.55
N PHE A 215 -1.31 -5.90 22.63
CA PHE A 215 -0.46 -6.72 21.74
C PHE A 215 0.66 -7.43 22.51
N GLU A 216 1.33 -6.76 23.45
CA GLU A 216 2.41 -7.37 24.23
C GLU A 216 1.88 -8.48 25.15
N SER A 217 0.69 -8.29 25.72
CA SER A 217 -0.01 -9.33 26.47
C SER A 217 -0.29 -10.54 25.60
N VAL A 218 -0.82 -10.34 24.39
CA VAL A 218 -1.10 -11.44 23.45
C VAL A 218 0.20 -12.17 23.06
N ARG A 219 1.27 -11.44 22.77
CA ARG A 219 2.59 -12.03 22.46
C ARG A 219 3.15 -12.90 23.59
N THR A 220 2.82 -12.59 24.84
CA THR A 220 3.22 -13.37 26.02
C THR A 220 2.20 -14.45 26.43
N GLY A 221 1.20 -14.72 25.59
CA GLY A 221 0.19 -15.75 25.84
C GLY A 221 -0.93 -15.32 26.78
N LYS A 222 -1.15 -14.02 26.97
CA LYS A 222 -2.20 -13.47 27.83
C LYS A 222 -3.25 -12.72 27.02
N VAL A 223 -4.51 -12.83 27.44
CA VAL A 223 -5.63 -12.12 26.81
C VAL A 223 -6.05 -10.96 27.71
N LEU A 224 -5.44 -9.79 27.53
CA LEU A 224 -5.79 -8.57 28.24
C LEU A 224 -6.41 -7.54 27.27
N SER A 225 -7.43 -6.83 27.75
CA SER A 225 -8.04 -5.74 27.00
C SER A 225 -7.07 -4.58 26.82
N TYR A 226 -7.10 -3.92 25.68
CA TYR A 226 -6.31 -2.72 25.45
C TYR A 226 -6.80 -1.57 26.37
N SER A 227 -5.88 -0.95 27.11
CA SER A 227 -6.16 0.09 28.11
C SER A 227 -5.92 1.52 27.63
N GLY A 228 -5.45 1.71 26.40
CA GLY A 228 -5.17 3.03 25.84
C GLY A 228 -6.42 3.79 25.39
N ALA A 229 -6.24 5.08 25.08
CA ALA A 229 -7.31 5.93 24.58
C ALA A 229 -7.84 5.43 23.22
N HIS A 230 -9.16 5.44 23.04
CA HIS A 230 -9.88 5.08 21.81
C HIS A 230 -9.49 3.70 21.23
N PRO A 231 -9.85 2.58 21.91
CA PRO A 231 -9.62 1.24 21.38
C PRO A 231 -10.30 1.06 20.03
N ALA A 232 -9.62 0.37 19.11
CA ALA A 232 -10.20 0.00 17.83
C ALA A 232 -11.32 -1.05 18.04
N GLN A 233 -12.52 -0.71 17.59
CA GLN A 233 -13.70 -1.58 17.64
C GLN A 233 -14.00 -2.24 16.29
N LYS A 234 -12.98 -2.34 15.44
CA LYS A 234 -13.07 -2.92 14.09
C LYS A 234 -11.72 -3.45 13.65
N VAL A 235 -11.75 -4.55 12.90
CA VAL A 235 -10.58 -5.11 12.22
C VAL A 235 -10.46 -4.43 10.87
N SER A 236 -9.30 -3.85 10.57
CA SER A 236 -9.04 -3.18 9.30
C SER A 236 -8.00 -3.94 8.50
N PHE A 237 -8.30 -4.32 7.26
CA PHE A 237 -7.39 -5.03 6.38
C PHE A 237 -7.68 -4.72 4.90
N LEU A 238 -6.66 -4.44 4.10
CA LEU A 238 -6.74 -4.17 2.65
C LEU A 238 -7.87 -3.23 2.20
N GLY A 239 -8.09 -2.15 2.96
CA GLY A 239 -9.09 -1.14 2.62
C GLY A 239 -10.53 -1.51 3.01
N PHE A 240 -10.71 -2.58 3.78
CA PHE A 240 -11.96 -2.98 4.42
C PHE A 240 -11.90 -2.81 5.94
N ASP A 241 -13.06 -2.55 6.53
CA ASP A 241 -13.31 -2.52 7.96
C ASP A 241 -14.37 -3.58 8.29
N PHE A 242 -14.11 -4.41 9.30
CA PHE A 242 -15.04 -5.41 9.82
C PHE A 242 -15.34 -5.14 11.29
N ASP A 243 -16.62 -4.96 11.64
CA ASP A 243 -17.08 -4.65 13.00
C ASP A 243 -17.53 -5.88 13.81
N GLY A 244 -17.26 -7.08 13.29
CA GLY A 244 -17.74 -8.35 13.86
C GLY A 244 -19.03 -8.85 13.22
N ARG A 245 -19.79 -7.97 12.54
CA ARG A 245 -21.05 -8.32 11.88
C ARG A 245 -20.97 -8.10 10.38
N VAL A 246 -20.65 -6.88 9.96
CA VAL A 246 -20.66 -6.47 8.55
C VAL A 246 -19.30 -5.94 8.09
N VAL A 247 -19.01 -6.18 6.82
CA VAL A 247 -17.83 -5.61 6.15
C VAL A 247 -18.21 -4.28 5.51
N ARG A 248 -17.38 -3.26 5.69
CA ARG A 248 -17.54 -1.95 5.06
C ARG A 248 -16.25 -1.52 4.39
N LEU A 249 -16.35 -0.58 3.45
CA LEU A 249 -15.16 0.09 2.94
C LEU A 249 -14.55 0.95 4.05
N ARG A 250 -13.23 0.90 4.16
CA ARG A 250 -12.48 1.70 5.12
C ARG A 250 -12.74 3.18 4.89
N GLN A 251 -13.05 3.90 5.96
CA GLN A 251 -13.41 5.32 5.90
C GLN A 251 -12.31 6.17 5.24
N SER A 252 -11.04 5.85 5.44
CA SER A 252 -9.92 6.56 4.80
C SER A 252 -9.91 6.38 3.27
N THR A 253 -10.25 5.19 2.78
CA THR A 253 -10.40 4.92 1.34
C THR A 253 -11.53 5.77 0.74
N VAL A 254 -12.70 5.78 1.38
CA VAL A 254 -13.87 6.57 0.95
C VAL A 254 -13.59 8.08 1.03
N GLY A 255 -12.92 8.51 2.11
CA GLY A 255 -12.53 9.91 2.32
C GLY A 255 -11.58 10.40 1.23
N ARG A 256 -10.58 9.60 0.86
CA ARG A 256 -9.63 9.92 -0.23
C ARG A 256 -10.35 10.06 -1.57
N TYR A 257 -11.30 9.18 -1.87
CA TYR A 257 -12.15 9.29 -3.05
C TYR A 257 -12.93 10.62 -3.07
N HIS A 258 -13.61 10.96 -1.98
CA HIS A 258 -14.37 12.21 -1.88
C HIS A 258 -13.51 13.47 -1.88
N LYS A 259 -12.29 13.42 -1.34
CA LYS A 259 -11.31 14.52 -1.42
C LYS A 259 -10.92 14.77 -2.88
N ARG A 260 -10.49 13.73 -3.60
CA ARG A 260 -10.11 13.83 -5.02
C ARG A 260 -11.26 14.28 -5.92
N LEU A 261 -12.48 13.79 -5.66
CA LEU A 261 -13.69 14.27 -6.35
C LEU A 261 -13.89 15.77 -6.13
N ARG A 262 -13.80 16.26 -4.89
CA ARG A 262 -13.94 17.69 -4.59
C ARG A 262 -12.88 18.51 -5.29
N GLU A 263 -11.61 18.11 -5.22
CA GLU A 263 -10.50 18.82 -5.87
C GLU A 263 -10.70 18.92 -7.39
N ALA A 264 -11.08 17.81 -8.03
CA ALA A 264 -11.35 17.76 -9.47
C ALA A 264 -12.56 18.62 -9.87
N ALA A 265 -13.65 18.54 -9.11
CA ALA A 265 -14.85 19.34 -9.36
C ALA A 265 -14.57 20.85 -9.14
N SER A 266 -13.85 21.21 -8.08
CA SER A 266 -13.45 22.59 -7.81
C SER A 266 -12.46 23.15 -8.84
N ALA A 267 -11.66 22.30 -9.50
CA ALA A 267 -10.84 22.74 -10.62
C ALA A 267 -11.68 23.08 -11.86
N ILE A 268 -12.78 22.35 -12.09
CA ILE A 268 -13.75 22.64 -13.16
C ILE A 268 -14.53 23.92 -12.84
N ALA A 269 -15.03 24.04 -11.62
CA ALA A 269 -15.64 25.26 -11.07
C ALA A 269 -14.80 26.51 -11.36
N ARG A 270 -13.53 26.50 -10.95
CA ARG A 270 -12.59 27.62 -11.20
C ARG A 270 -12.36 27.89 -12.69
N SER A 271 -12.40 26.87 -13.53
CA SER A 271 -12.26 27.04 -14.99
C SER A 271 -13.50 27.70 -15.61
N ASN A 272 -14.65 27.69 -14.92
CA ASN A 272 -15.90 28.33 -15.33
C ASN A 272 -16.06 29.75 -14.76
N GLN A 273 -15.10 30.24 -13.96
CA GLN A 273 -15.17 31.58 -13.38
C GLN A 273 -14.78 32.64 -14.42
N GLY A 274 -15.71 33.53 -14.74
CA GLY A 274 -15.57 34.64 -15.70
C GLY A 274 -16.50 34.49 -16.92
N GLU A 275 -16.92 35.62 -17.49
CA GLU A 275 -17.79 35.63 -18.67
C GLU A 275 -17.15 34.89 -19.85
N GLY A 276 -17.93 34.03 -20.52
CA GLY A 276 -17.49 33.23 -21.67
C GLY A 276 -16.50 32.11 -21.36
N ARG A 277 -16.12 31.89 -20.08
CA ARG A 277 -15.19 30.82 -19.69
C ARG A 277 -15.93 29.55 -19.33
N HIS A 278 -15.56 28.46 -19.99
CA HIS A 278 -16.09 27.13 -19.71
C HIS A 278 -14.98 26.09 -19.70
N ALA A 279 -15.05 25.18 -18.74
CA ALA A 279 -14.23 23.99 -18.71
C ALA A 279 -14.47 23.18 -19.99
N SER A 280 -13.39 22.75 -20.63
CA SER A 280 -13.49 21.90 -21.83
C SER A 280 -14.38 20.68 -21.59
N LYS A 281 -15.17 20.29 -22.61
CA LYS A 281 -15.98 19.07 -22.59
C LYS A 281 -15.16 17.83 -22.18
N LYS A 282 -13.89 17.78 -22.59
CA LYS A 282 -12.93 16.72 -22.22
C LYS A 282 -12.70 16.64 -20.70
N ARG A 283 -12.47 17.79 -20.03
CA ARG A 283 -12.27 17.84 -18.57
C ARG A 283 -13.54 17.44 -17.82
N VAL A 284 -14.70 17.95 -18.24
CA VAL A 284 -15.99 17.59 -17.63
C VAL A 284 -16.26 16.09 -17.81
N SER A 285 -16.08 15.56 -19.02
CA SER A 285 -16.23 14.12 -19.29
C SER A 285 -15.29 13.28 -18.42
N ALA A 286 -14.03 13.69 -18.24
CA ALA A 286 -13.08 13.00 -17.37
C ALA A 286 -13.54 12.98 -15.90
N LEU A 287 -14.11 14.08 -15.37
CA LEU A 287 -14.67 14.10 -14.01
C LEU A 287 -15.74 13.02 -13.83
N TYR A 288 -16.71 12.96 -14.75
CA TYR A 288 -17.77 11.95 -14.66
C TYR A 288 -17.22 10.52 -14.89
N GLN A 289 -16.26 10.33 -15.78
CA GLN A 289 -15.61 9.03 -15.98
C GLN A 289 -14.86 8.57 -14.72
N HIS A 290 -14.16 9.44 -14.01
CA HIS A 290 -13.38 9.04 -12.83
C HIS A 290 -14.20 8.91 -11.55
N TYR A 291 -15.31 9.64 -11.41
CA TYR A 291 -16.02 9.77 -10.13
C TYR A 291 -17.52 9.48 -10.18
N SER A 292 -18.04 8.91 -11.28
CA SER A 292 -19.45 8.49 -11.37
C SER A 292 -19.58 7.08 -11.93
N PRO A 293 -20.77 6.45 -11.80
CA PRO A 293 -21.03 5.13 -12.38
C PRO A 293 -20.75 5.03 -13.89
N LEU A 294 -20.72 6.14 -14.63
CA LEU A 294 -20.31 6.18 -16.05
C LEU A 294 -18.94 5.56 -16.32
N GLY A 295 -18.03 5.56 -15.33
CA GLY A 295 -16.71 4.95 -15.47
C GLY A 295 -16.63 3.48 -15.04
N ILE A 296 -17.74 2.83 -14.66
CA ILE A 296 -17.71 1.45 -14.17
C ILE A 296 -17.38 0.45 -15.28
N LYS A 297 -17.91 0.68 -16.50
CA LYS A 297 -17.72 -0.24 -17.64
C LYS A 297 -16.49 0.06 -18.50
N GLY A 298 -15.62 0.99 -18.07
CA GLY A 298 -14.50 1.46 -18.90
C GLY A 298 -14.96 2.14 -20.20
N ARG A 299 -14.03 2.69 -20.98
CA ARG A 299 -14.30 2.97 -22.40
C ARG A 299 -14.02 1.69 -23.17
N GLY A 300 -14.96 1.26 -24.00
CA GLY A 300 -14.62 0.46 -25.17
C GLY A 300 -13.76 1.34 -26.09
N LEU A 301 -12.51 0.95 -26.34
CA LEU A 301 -11.78 1.48 -27.47
C LEU A 301 -12.43 0.91 -28.72
N CYS A 302 -12.73 1.75 -29.72
CA CYS A 302 -13.22 1.27 -31.01
C CYS A 302 -12.22 0.21 -31.53
N PRO A 303 -12.68 -0.98 -31.96
CA PRO A 303 -11.79 -1.98 -32.51
C PRO A 303 -11.09 -1.39 -33.74
N SER A 304 -9.76 -1.43 -33.74
CA SER A 304 -9.07 -1.54 -35.03
C SER A 304 -9.37 -2.95 -35.51
N ALA A 305 -9.91 -3.11 -36.73
CA ALA A 305 -10.35 -4.40 -37.24
C ALA A 305 -9.24 -5.46 -37.06
N GLY A 306 -9.50 -6.49 -36.25
CA GLY A 306 -8.60 -7.63 -36.04
C GLY A 306 -8.05 -7.87 -34.63
N SER A 307 -8.39 -7.08 -33.60
CA SER A 307 -7.89 -7.31 -32.23
C SER A 307 -8.90 -7.98 -31.29
N ASP A 308 -8.41 -8.91 -30.46
CA ASP A 308 -9.16 -9.65 -29.45
C ASP A 308 -10.00 -8.75 -28.53
N SER A 309 -11.30 -9.04 -28.43
CA SER A 309 -12.31 -8.24 -27.72
C SER A 309 -12.12 -8.22 -26.19
N SER A 310 -11.31 -9.13 -25.65
CA SER A 310 -10.99 -9.26 -24.22
C SER A 310 -9.86 -8.33 -23.74
N ALA A 311 -9.03 -7.78 -24.65
CA ALA A 311 -7.80 -7.08 -24.29
C ALA A 311 -7.95 -5.56 -24.04
N PHE A 312 -9.13 -4.96 -24.29
CA PHE A 312 -9.25 -3.50 -24.46
C PHE A 312 -10.13 -2.75 -23.44
N PHE A 313 -10.52 -3.37 -22.32
CA PHE A 313 -11.17 -2.62 -21.23
C PHE A 313 -10.14 -1.83 -20.42
N ARG A 314 -10.06 -0.51 -20.62
CA ARG A 314 -9.34 0.35 -19.65
C ARG A 314 -10.02 0.28 -18.29
N TYR A 315 -9.19 0.04 -17.28
CA TYR A 315 -9.38 0.14 -15.84
C TYR A 315 -10.64 0.91 -15.40
N GLY A 316 -11.54 0.20 -14.72
CA GLY A 316 -12.67 0.80 -14.02
C GLY A 316 -12.23 1.79 -12.94
N ASN A 317 -13.13 2.69 -12.54
CA ASN A 317 -12.87 3.69 -11.51
C ASN A 317 -13.04 3.14 -10.07
N PHE A 318 -12.98 4.02 -9.06
CA PHE A 318 -13.20 3.63 -7.66
C PHE A 318 -14.52 2.87 -7.46
N LEU A 319 -15.59 3.28 -8.15
CA LEU A 319 -16.90 2.62 -8.05
C LEU A 319 -16.89 1.22 -8.69
N SER A 320 -15.99 0.95 -9.62
CA SER A 320 -15.77 -0.43 -10.11
C SER A 320 -15.18 -1.32 -9.03
N TYR A 321 -14.24 -0.79 -8.25
CA TYR A 321 -13.72 -1.49 -7.06
C TYR A 321 -14.85 -1.71 -6.03
N VAL A 322 -15.67 -0.70 -5.77
CA VAL A 322 -16.83 -0.82 -4.87
C VAL A 322 -17.84 -1.87 -5.36
N ALA A 323 -18.15 -1.90 -6.65
CA ALA A 323 -19.06 -2.89 -7.23
C ALA A 323 -18.51 -4.32 -7.10
N ARG A 324 -17.21 -4.52 -7.34
CA ARG A 324 -16.55 -5.83 -7.11
C ARG A 324 -16.59 -6.23 -5.65
N ALA A 325 -16.36 -5.28 -4.73
CA ALA A 325 -16.44 -5.52 -3.31
C ALA A 325 -17.86 -5.89 -2.86
N GLN A 326 -18.89 -5.19 -3.35
CA GLN A 326 -20.29 -5.55 -3.08
C GLN A 326 -20.64 -6.94 -3.60
N LYS A 327 -20.09 -7.36 -4.75
CA LYS A 327 -20.27 -8.72 -5.27
C LYS A 327 -19.61 -9.77 -4.36
N ALA A 328 -18.46 -9.47 -3.78
CA ALA A 328 -17.78 -10.35 -2.84
C ALA A 328 -18.48 -10.43 -1.48
N PHE A 329 -19.20 -9.38 -1.08
CA PHE A 329 -19.97 -9.33 0.17
C PHE A 329 -21.43 -8.91 -0.10
N PRO A 330 -22.28 -9.77 -0.68
CA PRO A 330 -23.62 -9.40 -1.14
C PRO A 330 -24.53 -8.85 -0.04
N ASN A 331 -24.37 -9.34 1.19
CA ASN A 331 -25.20 -8.99 2.34
C ASN A 331 -24.67 -7.80 3.14
N ASP A 332 -23.53 -7.22 2.75
CA ASP A 332 -22.88 -6.15 3.49
C ASP A 332 -23.08 -4.78 2.81
N PRO A 333 -23.19 -3.69 3.60
CA PRO A 333 -23.44 -2.35 3.06
C PRO A 333 -22.15 -1.71 2.54
N ILE A 334 -21.73 -2.10 1.33
CA ILE A 334 -20.50 -1.62 0.68
C ILE A 334 -20.79 -0.52 -0.35
N ALA A 335 -21.79 -0.73 -1.21
CA ALA A 335 -22.08 0.16 -2.32
C ALA A 335 -22.80 1.44 -1.87
N PRO A 336 -22.32 2.64 -2.25
CA PRO A 336 -23.04 3.88 -2.04
C PRO A 336 -24.17 4.04 -3.06
N ASP A 337 -25.18 4.83 -2.69
CA ASP A 337 -26.27 5.23 -3.58
C ASP A 337 -25.75 6.09 -4.76
N GLU A 338 -25.88 5.55 -5.98
CA GLU A 338 -25.42 6.19 -7.22
C GLU A 338 -26.05 7.55 -7.48
N SER A 339 -27.33 7.74 -7.12
CA SER A 339 -28.05 8.99 -7.34
C SER A 339 -27.45 10.14 -6.52
N LYS A 340 -26.95 9.83 -5.31
CA LYS A 340 -26.26 10.80 -4.45
C LYS A 340 -24.91 11.23 -5.04
N ILE A 341 -24.24 10.36 -5.80
CA ILE A 341 -22.96 10.67 -6.44
C ILE A 341 -23.15 11.72 -7.55
N TYR A 342 -24.10 11.52 -8.47
CA TYR A 342 -24.35 12.47 -9.56
C TYR A 342 -24.77 13.84 -9.03
N ARG A 343 -25.68 13.89 -8.04
CA ARG A 343 -26.09 15.16 -7.40
C ARG A 343 -24.90 15.88 -6.76
N LYS A 344 -24.00 15.14 -6.11
CA LYS A 344 -22.79 15.69 -5.48
C LYS A 344 -21.83 16.28 -6.50
N ILE A 345 -21.59 15.58 -7.63
CA ILE A 345 -20.76 16.09 -8.72
C ILE A 345 -21.34 17.39 -9.27
N LYS A 346 -22.62 17.40 -9.65
CA LYS A 346 -23.30 18.57 -10.23
C LYS A 346 -23.22 19.78 -9.29
N ARG A 347 -23.48 19.58 -7.99
CA ARG A 347 -23.39 20.63 -6.97
C ARG A 347 -21.97 21.19 -6.82
N LEU A 348 -20.95 20.35 -6.87
CA LEU A 348 -19.56 20.76 -6.66
C LEU A 348 -18.93 21.43 -7.89
N SER A 349 -19.37 21.09 -9.10
CA SER A 349 -18.85 21.67 -10.35
C SER A 349 -19.58 22.94 -10.80
N ALA A 350 -20.71 23.27 -10.16
CA ALA A 350 -21.53 24.45 -10.45
C ALA A 350 -21.28 25.64 -9.51
N ARG A 351 -20.65 25.39 -8.36
CA ARG A 351 -19.95 26.43 -7.58
C ARG A 351 -18.68 26.83 -8.31
#